data_AF-A0A4P5VNI3-F1
#
_entry.id   AF-A0A4P5VNI3-F1
#
_cell.length_a   1.000
_cell.length_b   1.000
_cell.length_c   1.000
_cell.angle_alpha   90.00
_cell.angle_beta   90.00
_cell.angle_gamma   90.00
#
_symmetry.space_group_name_H-M   'P 1'
#
loop_
_entity.id
_entity.type
_entity.pdbx_description
1 polymer ?
#
loop_
_entity_poly.entity_id
_entity_poly.type
_entity_poly.pdbx_seq_one_letter_code
_entity_poly.pdbx_strand_id
1 'polypeptide(L)' 'MTRPMTRYVILRDDGLSDVIAGQMFASYDEAYTLLERYNADFCCSDERESYRIEAECLAPYQQTYTATRRP' A
#
# COMPACT_ATOMS: atom_id res chain seq x y z
N MET A 1 -21.27 3.84 10.46
CA MET A 1 -20.36 2.68 10.53
C MET A 1 -19.27 2.87 9.51
N THR A 2 -18.13 3.44 9.89
CA THR A 2 -16.98 3.61 9.01
C THR A 2 -16.24 2.28 9.01
N ARG A 3 -16.36 1.49 7.92
CA ARG A 3 -15.56 0.27 7.77
C ARG A 3 -14.09 0.68 7.70
N PRO A 4 -13.18 0.00 8.41
CA PRO A 4 -11.75 0.24 8.22
C PRO A 4 -11.43 0.02 6.74
N MET A 5 -10.82 1.03 6.12
CA MET A 5 -10.39 0.92 4.72
C MET A 5 -9.00 0.32 4.73
N THR A 6 -8.90 -0.99 4.55
CA THR A 6 -7.62 -1.63 4.26
C THR A 6 -7.17 -1.15 2.88
N ARG A 7 -5.95 -0.62 2.80
CA ARG A 7 -5.29 -0.29 1.55
C ARG A 7 -4.07 -1.16 1.39
N TYR A 8 -3.67 -1.42 0.16
CA TYR A 8 -2.51 -2.24 -0.17
C TYR A 8 -1.48 -1.37 -0.85
N VAL A 9 -0.23 -1.39 -0.37
CA VAL A 9 0.83 -0.54 -0.91
C VAL A 9 1.96 -1.41 -1.42
N ILE A 10 2.42 -1.14 -2.64
CA ILE A 10 3.62 -1.79 -3.18
C ILE A 10 4.84 -1.04 -2.65
N LEU A 11 5.77 -1.75 -2.02
CA LEU A 11 7.02 -1.24 -1.51
C LEU A 11 8.19 -1.96 -2.18
N ARG A 12 9.24 -1.23 -2.54
CA ARG A 12 10.50 -1.81 -3.00
C ARG A 12 11.40 -2.06 -1.80
N ASP A 13 12.18 -3.14 -1.80
CA ASP A 13 13.06 -3.52 -0.68
C ASP A 13 14.14 -2.46 -0.41
N ASP A 14 14.60 -1.76 -1.45
CA ASP A 14 15.53 -0.63 -1.36
C ASP A 14 14.94 0.60 -0.65
N GLY A 15 13.65 0.60 -0.32
CA GLY A 15 12.95 1.71 0.33
C GLY A 15 12.68 2.91 -0.60
N LEU A 16 12.99 2.76 -1.89
CA LEU A 16 12.72 3.76 -2.92
C LEU A 16 11.29 3.64 -3.47
N SER A 17 10.80 4.76 -3.99
CA SER A 17 9.49 4.87 -4.65
C SER A 17 9.71 5.15 -6.13
N ASP A 18 8.93 4.47 -6.97
CA ASP A 18 9.09 4.45 -8.43
C ASP A 18 7.71 4.41 -9.09
N VAL A 19 7.66 4.00 -10.36
CA VAL A 19 6.40 3.93 -11.14
C VAL A 19 5.36 3.04 -10.45
N ILE A 20 5.78 1.93 -9.81
CA ILE A 20 4.88 1.03 -9.08
C ILE A 20 5.04 1.12 -7.55
N ALA A 21 6.25 1.40 -7.06
CA ALA A 21 6.53 1.47 -5.63
C ALA A 21 6.00 2.78 -5.02
N GLY A 22 5.16 2.69 -3.99
CA GLY A 22 4.43 3.79 -3.37
C GLY A 22 2.98 3.94 -3.85
N GLN A 23 2.54 3.16 -4.85
CA GLN A 23 1.13 3.13 -5.24
C GLN A 23 0.27 2.43 -4.19
N MET A 24 -0.89 3.03 -3.91
CA MET A 24 -1.89 2.51 -2.98
C MET A 24 -3.11 1.97 -3.73
N PHE A 25 -3.53 0.76 -3.39
CA PHE A 25 -4.64 0.04 -3.99
C PHE A 25 -5.72 -0.25 -2.95
N ALA A 26 -6.95 -0.42 -3.43
CA ALA A 26 -8.07 -0.85 -2.57
C ALA A 26 -8.02 -2.37 -2.31
N SER A 27 -7.39 -3.14 -3.20
CA SER A 27 -7.35 -4.60 -3.15
C SER A 27 -5.93 -5.13 -3.39
N TYR A 28 -5.60 -6.26 -2.77
CA TYR A 28 -4.33 -6.96 -3.00
C TYR A 28 -4.18 -7.40 -4.45
N ASP A 29 -5.27 -7.86 -5.07
CA ASP A 29 -5.30 -8.36 -6.45
C ASP A 29 -4.88 -7.30 -7.48
N GLU A 30 -5.32 -6.05 -7.30
CA GLU A 30 -4.91 -4.92 -8.15
C GLU A 30 -3.41 -4.64 -8.02
N ALA A 31 -2.90 -4.62 -6.78
CA ALA A 31 -1.48 -4.42 -6.51
C ALA A 31 -0.64 -5.56 -7.12
N TYR A 32 -1.10 -6.80 -6.97
CA TYR A 32 -0.43 -7.98 -7.50
C TYR A 32 -0.41 -8.00 -9.03
N THR A 33 -1.54 -7.70 -9.67
CA THR A 33 -1.65 -7.61 -11.13
C THR A 33 -0.66 -6.60 -11.72
N LEU A 34 -0.54 -5.42 -11.10
CA LEU A 34 0.41 -4.40 -11.54
C LEU A 34 1.86 -4.89 -11.36
N LEU A 35 2.16 -5.49 -10.21
CA LEU A 35 3.49 -6.01 -9.89
C LEU A 35 3.92 -7.13 -10.84
N GLU A 36 3.02 -8.07 -11.16
CA GLU A 36 3.27 -9.13 -12.14
C GLU A 36 3.53 -8.57 -13.53
N ARG A 37 2.70 -7.61 -13.97
CA ARG A 37 2.86 -6.97 -15.27
C ARG A 37 4.20 -6.24 -15.38
N TYR A 38 4.57 -5.50 -14.33
CA TYR A 38 5.86 -4.81 -14.27
C TYR A 38 7.02 -5.82 -14.31
N ASN A 39 6.95 -6.88 -13.51
CA ASN A 39 7.94 -7.96 -13.54
C ASN A 39 8.05 -8.66 -14.90
N ALA A 40 6.94 -8.79 -15.63
CA ALA A 40 6.94 -9.37 -16.98
C ALA A 40 7.58 -8.42 -18.01
N ASP A 41 7.45 -7.10 -17.85
CA ASP A 41 8.08 -6.10 -18.72
C ASP A 41 9.61 -6.07 -18.53
N PHE A 42 10.09 -6.26 -17.30
CA PHE A 42 11.52 -6.28 -16.95
C PHE A 42 12.22 -7.65 -17.17
N CYS A 43 11.62 -8.56 -17.94
CA CYS A 43 12.10 -9.94 -18.15
C CYS A 43 13.54 -10.05 -18.71
N CYS A 44 14.15 -8.96 -19.17
CA CYS A 44 15.49 -8.95 -19.77
C CYS A 44 16.62 -8.41 -18.88
N SER A 45 16.34 -7.95 -17.65
CA SER A 45 17.39 -7.57 -16.69
C SER A 45 17.57 -8.65 -15.62
N ASP A 46 18.80 -9.14 -15.48
CA ASP A 46 19.20 -10.10 -14.41
C ASP A 46 19.05 -9.48 -13.01
N GLU A 47 18.99 -8.15 -12.95
CA GLU A 47 18.77 -7.33 -11.76
C GLU A 47 17.26 -7.20 -11.49
N ARG A 48 16.64 -8.18 -10.84
CA ARG A 48 15.25 -8.08 -10.40
C ARG A 48 15.17 -7.42 -9.03
N GLU A 49 14.61 -6.22 -8.96
CA GLU A 49 14.31 -5.63 -7.66
C GLU A 49 13.22 -6.42 -6.92
N SER A 50 13.38 -6.54 -5.60
CA SER A 50 12.42 -7.21 -4.74
C SER A 50 11.32 -6.23 -4.31
N TYR A 51 10.07 -6.58 -4.57
CA TYR A 51 8.90 -5.79 -4.18
C TYR A 51 8.03 -6.58 -3.19
N ARG A 52 7.38 -5.87 -2.26
CA ARG A 52 6.43 -6.42 -1.28
C ARG A 52 5.13 -5.63 -1.28
N ILE A 53 4.00 -6.30 -1.08
CA ILE A 53 2.70 -5.66 -0.90
C ILE A 53 2.35 -5.69 0.59
N GLU A 54 2.23 -4.52 1.19
CA GLU A 54 1.85 -4.36 2.60
C GLU A 54 0.38 -3.92 2.71
N ALA A 55 -0.36 -4.50 3.65
CA ALA A 55 -1.73 -4.13 3.94
C ALA A 55 -1.77 -3.05 5.04
N GLU A 56 -2.02 -1.81 4.66
CA GLU A 56 -2.23 -0.71 5.59
C GLU A 56 -3.69 -0.71 6.04
N CYS A 57 -3.92 -1.14 7.29
CA CYS A 57 -5.22 -1.00 7.92
C CYS A 57 -5.39 0.47 8.35
N LEU A 58 -6.06 1.28 7.52
CA LEU A 58 -6.48 2.60 7.94
C LEU A 58 -7.58 2.42 8.98
N ALA A 59 -7.16 2.37 10.25
CA ALA A 59 -8.06 2.55 11.36
C ALA A 59 -8.80 3.87 11.09
N PRO A 60 -10.15 3.88 11.12
CA PRO A 60 -10.87 5.13 11.02
C PRO A 60 -10.34 6.01 12.14
N TYR A 61 -9.69 7.12 11.74
CA TYR A 61 -9.12 8.13 12.63
C TYR A 61 -10.11 8.30 13.79
N GLN A 62 -9.74 7.81 14.98
CA GLN A 62 -10.50 8.15 16.16
C GLN A 62 -10.22 9.63 16.36
N GLN A 63 -11.10 10.43 15.74
CA GLN A 63 -11.26 11.83 16.04
C GLN A 63 -11.62 11.83 17.52
N THR A 64 -10.59 11.94 18.36
CA THR A 64 -10.74 12.00 19.80
C THR A 64 -11.50 13.28 20.04
N TYR A 65 -12.81 13.14 20.19
CA TYR A 65 -13.66 14.14 20.77
C TYR A 65 -12.97 14.54 22.06
N THR A 66 -12.28 15.67 22.06
CA THR A 66 -11.91 16.40 23.26
C THR A 66 -13.21 16.95 23.82
N ALA A 67 -14.04 16.04 24.31
CA ALA A 67 -15.16 16.34 25.18
C ALA A 67 -14.57 16.75 26.53
N THR A 68 -13.98 17.94 26.58
CA THR A 68 -13.79 18.67 27.83
C THR A 68 -15.16 19.22 28.24
N ARG A 69 -16.12 18.32 28.48
CA ARG A 69 -17.17 18.49 29.48
C ARG A 69 -16.52 17.92 30.74
N ARG A 70 -16.17 18.69 31.76
CA ARG A 70 -17.02 19.47 32.67
C ARG A 70 -16.09 20.03 33.79
N PRO A 71 -16.54 20.74 34.85
CA PRO A 71 -17.92 21.00 35.34
C PRO A 71 -18.55 22.32 34.92
#